data_AF-A0A2X0VBF6-F1
#
_entry.id   AF-A0A2X0VBF6-F1
#
_cell.length_a   1.000
_cell.length_b   1.000
_cell.length_c   1.000
_cell.angle_alpha   90.00
_cell.angle_beta   90.00
_cell.angle_gamma   90.00
#
_symmetry.space_group_name_H-M   'P 1'
#
loop_
_entity.id
_entity.type
_entity.pdbx_description
1 polymer ?
#
loop_
_entity_poly.entity_id
_entity_poly.type
_entity_poly.pdbx_seq_one_letter_code
_entity_poly.pdbx_strand_id
1 'polypeptide(L)'
;MKWGKIKGKSGNAGKDKTILKYNDDITISNIPLEAQEYVVNKKSALDWVVERACYSQDKKTGIVNDFNEYAKEQGNLRYPLELFLKVITVSIESLKIIKSLPALEIHTLDQ
;
A
#
# COMPACT_ATOMS: atom_id res chain seq x y z
N MET A 1 3.80 -9.43 4.83
CA MET A 1 2.45 -8.89 4.53
C MET A 1 1.90 -9.47 3.22
N LYS A 2 0.62 -9.83 3.18
CA LYS A 2 -0.09 -10.29 1.98
C LYS A 2 -1.57 -9.90 2.09
N TRP A 3 -2.18 -9.50 0.98
CA TRP A 3 -3.62 -9.28 0.92
C TRP A 3 -4.40 -10.56 1.21
N GLY A 4 -5.63 -10.40 1.74
CA GLY A 4 -6.59 -11.47 1.86
C GLY A 4 -6.93 -12.08 0.50
N LYS A 5 -7.63 -13.21 0.52
CA LYS A 5 -8.04 -13.92 -0.70
C LYS A 5 -9.56 -14.03 -0.77
N ILE A 6 -10.11 -13.66 -1.92
CA ILE A 6 -11.52 -13.88 -2.25
C ILE A 6 -11.68 -15.30 -2.79
N LYS A 7 -12.54 -16.10 -2.17
CA LYS A 7 -12.81 -17.48 -2.62
C LYS A 7 -13.34 -17.46 -4.06
N GLY A 8 -12.84 -18.37 -4.90
CA GLY A 8 -13.27 -18.52 -6.29
C GLY A 8 -12.65 -17.53 -7.29
N LYS A 9 -11.80 -16.59 -6.86
CA LYS A 9 -11.09 -15.66 -7.75
C LYS A 9 -9.57 -15.87 -7.70
N SER A 10 -8.89 -15.60 -8.81
CA SER A 10 -7.44 -15.72 -8.95
C SER A 10 -6.80 -14.43 -9.44
N GLY A 11 -5.46 -14.36 -9.42
CA GLY A 11 -4.71 -13.18 -9.84
C GLY A 11 -5.00 -11.94 -9.00
N ASN A 12 -4.95 -10.76 -9.63
CA ASN A 12 -5.20 -9.50 -8.92
C ASN A 12 -6.66 -9.37 -8.46
N ALA A 13 -7.60 -9.92 -9.23
CA ALA A 13 -9.03 -9.95 -8.88
C ALA A 13 -9.35 -10.87 -7.69
N GLY A 14 -8.44 -11.77 -7.32
CA GLY A 14 -8.56 -12.63 -6.15
C GLY A 14 -8.07 -12.02 -4.84
N LYS A 15 -7.50 -10.81 -4.87
CA LYS A 15 -7.01 -10.13 -3.67
C LYS A 15 -8.15 -9.39 -2.97
N ASP A 16 -8.41 -9.77 -1.72
CA ASP A 16 -9.28 -9.00 -0.84
C ASP A 16 -8.50 -7.83 -0.24
N LYS A 17 -8.85 -6.61 -0.66
CA LYS A 17 -8.18 -5.37 -0.25
C LYS A 17 -8.68 -4.81 1.09
N THR A 18 -9.73 -5.42 1.66
CA THR A 18 -10.26 -5.03 2.98
C THR A 18 -9.50 -5.70 4.13
N ILE A 19 -8.72 -6.75 3.83
CA ILE A 19 -7.99 -7.55 4.81
C ILE A 19 -6.52 -7.66 4.38
N LEU A 20 -5.60 -7.29 5.27
CA LEU A 20 -4.17 -7.52 5.13
C LEU A 20 -3.69 -8.49 6.22
N LYS A 21 -3.11 -9.62 5.80
CA LYS A 21 -2.34 -10.49 6.71
C LYS A 21 -0.92 -9.94 6.81
N TYR A 22 -0.57 -9.35 7.96
CA TYR A 22 0.76 -8.78 8.15
C TYR A 22 1.80 -9.89 8.32
N ASN A 23 1.57 -10.78 9.29
CA ASN A 23 2.29 -12.02 9.60
C ASN A 23 1.29 -13.08 10.13
N ASP A 24 1.78 -14.13 10.78
CA ASP A 24 0.94 -15.22 11.31
C ASP A 24 0.10 -14.79 12.52
N ASP A 25 0.53 -13.77 13.26
CA ASP A 25 -0.12 -13.30 14.50
C ASP A 25 -1.00 -12.06 14.29
N ILE A 26 -0.73 -11.26 13.25
CA ILE A 26 -1.33 -9.93 13.06
C ILE A 26 -2.06 -9.88 11.72
N THR A 27 -3.34 -9.57 11.80
CA THR A 27 -4.20 -9.30 10.63
C THR A 27 -4.88 -7.95 10.81
N ILE A 28 -4.79 -7.10 9.79
CA ILE A 28 -5.53 -5.84 9.70
C ILE A 28 -6.79 -6.11 8.88
N SER A 29 -7.94 -5.71 9.41
CA SER A 29 -9.26 -5.87 8.77
C SER A 29 -9.95 -4.51 8.64
N ASN A 30 -11.04 -4.47 7.87
CA ASN A 30 -11.85 -3.28 7.63
C ASN A 30 -11.06 -2.12 7.00
N ILE A 31 -10.09 -2.43 6.13
CA ILE A 31 -9.37 -1.41 5.37
C ILE A 31 -10.35 -0.79 4.36
N PRO A 32 -10.55 0.54 4.37
CA PRO A 32 -11.45 1.20 3.42
C PRO A 32 -11.00 0.97 1.98
N LEU A 33 -11.90 0.51 1.11
CA LEU A 33 -11.58 0.26 -0.31
C LEU A 33 -11.18 1.54 -1.05
N GLU A 34 -11.73 2.68 -0.65
CA GLU A 34 -11.35 4.00 -1.20
C GLU A 34 -9.84 4.27 -1.09
N ALA A 35 -9.16 3.77 -0.05
CA ALA A 35 -7.72 3.94 0.09
C ALA A 35 -6.91 3.29 -1.06
N GLN A 36 -7.51 2.38 -1.83
CA GLN A 36 -6.88 1.79 -3.02
C GLN A 36 -6.95 2.72 -4.25
N GLU A 37 -7.83 3.73 -4.24
CA GLU A 37 -7.98 4.69 -5.35
C GLU A 37 -6.81 5.67 -5.43
N TYR A 38 -6.09 5.86 -4.33
CA TYR A 38 -4.86 6.66 -4.35
C TYR A 38 -3.73 5.87 -5.02
N VAL A 39 -3.64 6.05 -6.34
CA VAL A 39 -2.68 5.39 -7.23
C VAL A 39 -1.47 6.27 -7.45
N VAL A 40 -0.28 5.70 -7.20
CA VAL A 40 1.00 6.33 -7.51
C VAL A 40 1.69 5.47 -8.57
N ASN A 41 1.94 6.07 -9.73
CA ASN A 41 2.45 5.38 -10.92
C ASN A 41 1.48 4.29 -11.42
N LYS A 42 1.78 3.00 -11.20
CA LYS A 42 0.98 1.86 -11.73
C LYS A 42 0.15 1.10 -10.68
N LYS A 43 0.25 1.47 -9.40
CA LYS A 43 -0.34 0.71 -8.27
C LYS A 43 -0.84 1.66 -7.18
N SER A 44 -1.77 1.18 -6.34
CA SER A 44 -2.15 1.91 -5.14
C SER A 44 -0.95 2.11 -4.22
N ALA A 45 -0.94 3.19 -3.44
CA ALA A 45 0.11 3.42 -2.44
C ALA A 45 0.24 2.23 -1.46
N LEU A 46 -0.89 1.63 -1.09
CA LEU A 46 -0.91 0.43 -0.24
C LEU A 46 -0.28 -0.79 -0.90
N ASP A 47 -0.50 -1.00 -2.20
CA ASP A 47 0.12 -2.09 -2.94
C ASP A 47 1.63 -1.96 -3.04
N TRP A 48 2.14 -0.72 -3.13
CA TRP A 48 3.59 -0.49 -3.06
C TRP A 48 4.17 -0.91 -1.72
N VAL A 49 3.51 -0.57 -0.61
CA VAL A 49 3.99 -0.99 0.73
C VAL A 49 3.97 -2.50 0.87
N VAL A 50 2.88 -3.16 0.48
CA VAL A 50 2.76 -4.63 0.60
C VAL A 50 3.81 -5.37 -0.24
N GLU A 51 4.17 -4.83 -1.40
CA GLU A 51 5.21 -5.41 -2.26
C GLU A 51 6.63 -5.13 -1.75
N ARG A 52 6.90 -3.93 -1.26
CA ARG A 52 8.28 -3.50 -0.92
C ARG A 52 8.67 -3.77 0.53
N ALA A 53 7.72 -3.72 1.46
CA ALA A 53 7.95 -4.01 2.88
C ALA A 53 7.90 -5.52 3.14
N CYS A 54 8.78 -6.28 2.47
CA CYS A 54 8.90 -7.71 2.64
C CYS A 54 10.37 -8.16 2.62
N TYR A 55 10.61 -9.37 3.11
CA TYR A 55 11.87 -10.08 2.89
C TYR A 55 11.93 -10.59 1.44
N SER A 56 13.02 -10.30 0.76
CA SER A 56 13.31 -10.88 -0.55
C SER A 56 14.81 -11.15 -0.69
N GLN A 57 15.16 -12.15 -1.50
CA GLN A 57 16.55 -12.46 -1.81
C GLN A 57 16.68 -12.67 -3.32
N ASP A 58 17.61 -11.95 -3.93
CA ASP A 58 17.90 -12.13 -5.35
C ASP A 58 18.64 -13.45 -5.57
N LYS A 59 18.11 -14.30 -6.46
CA LYS A 59 18.62 -15.65 -6.67
C LYS A 59 19.98 -15.69 -7.37
N LYS A 60 20.31 -14.66 -8.15
CA LYS A 60 21.55 -14.63 -8.95
C LYS A 60 22.73 -14.12 -8.13
N THR A 61 22.49 -13.07 -7.34
CA THR A 61 23.52 -12.37 -6.56
C THR A 61 23.55 -12.81 -5.10
N GLY A 62 22.47 -13.41 -4.60
CA GLY A 62 22.31 -13.76 -3.18
C GLY A 62 22.00 -12.56 -2.28
N ILE A 63 21.91 -11.34 -2.83
CA ILE A 63 21.68 -10.12 -2.06
C ILE A 63 20.31 -10.20 -1.39
N VAL A 64 20.32 -10.05 -0.08
CA VAL A 64 19.12 -10.03 0.77
C VAL A 64 18.64 -8.59 0.88
N ASN A 65 17.33 -8.41 0.73
CA ASN A 65 16.61 -7.20 1.04
C ASN A 65 15.59 -7.53 2.12
N ASP A 66 15.95 -7.24 3.38
CA ASP A 66 15.10 -7.42 4.55
C ASP A 66 14.65 -6.07 5.10
N PHE A 67 13.38 -5.72 4.83
CA PHE A 67 12.80 -4.48 5.34
C PHE A 67 12.75 -4.41 6.88
N ASN A 68 12.83 -5.53 7.59
CA ASN A 68 12.87 -5.54 9.05
C ASN A 68 14.24 -5.09 9.59
N GLU A 69 15.32 -5.20 8.82
CA GLU A 69 16.63 -4.66 9.22
C GLU A 69 16.58 -3.14 9.31
N TYR A 70 15.96 -2.49 8.33
CA TYR A 70 15.72 -1.04 8.40
C TYR A 70 14.91 -0.66 9.65
N ALA A 71 13.87 -1.41 9.98
CA ALA A 71 13.09 -1.18 11.20
C ALA A 71 13.94 -1.29 12.49
N LYS A 72 14.91 -2.22 12.53
CA LYS A 72 15.88 -2.35 13.64
C LYS A 72 16.83 -1.16 13.70
N GLU A 73 17.36 -0.72 12.56
CA GLU A 73 18.24 0.45 12.46
C GLU A 73 17.55 1.73 12.94
N GLN A 74 16.26 1.88 12.64
CA GLN A 74 15.44 3.00 13.12
C GLN A 74 15.02 2.88 14.61
N GLY A 75 15.40 1.80 15.29
CA GLY A 75 15.00 1.56 16.69
C GLY A 75 13.49 1.30 16.87
N ASN A 76 12.75 1.01 15.79
CA ASN A 76 11.31 0.77 15.83
C ASN A 76 10.94 -0.48 15.04
N LEU A 77 10.87 -1.62 15.75
CA LEU A 77 10.46 -2.90 15.16
C LEU A 77 9.05 -2.91 14.59
N ARG A 78 8.17 -2.00 15.03
CA ARG A 78 6.79 -1.86 14.55
C ARG A 78 6.70 -0.99 13.29
N TYR A 79 7.80 -0.40 12.85
CA TYR A 79 7.82 0.53 11.72
C TYR A 79 7.10 0.01 10.46
N PRO A 80 7.25 -1.25 10.00
CA PRO A 80 6.57 -1.71 8.81
C PRO A 80 5.04 -1.73 8.97
N LEU A 81 4.55 -2.09 10.15
CA LEU A 81 3.13 -2.10 10.48
C LEU A 81 2.59 -0.66 10.56
N GLU A 82 3.29 0.20 11.30
CA GLU A 82 2.91 1.62 11.46
C GLU A 82 2.92 2.37 10.13
N LEU A 83 3.91 2.10 9.28
CA LEU A 83 4.00 2.66 7.93
C LEU A 83 2.75 2.32 7.13
N PHE A 84 2.35 1.04 7.11
CA PHE A 84 1.16 0.63 6.37
C PHE A 84 -0.11 1.33 6.89
N LEU A 85 -0.29 1.42 8.21
CA LEU A 85 -1.43 2.11 8.82
C LEU A 85 -1.45 3.61 8.50
N LYS A 86 -0.29 4.28 8.54
CA LYS A 86 -0.15 5.68 8.14
C LYS A 86 -0.48 5.88 6.67
N VAL A 87 -0.04 4.98 5.79
CA VAL A 87 -0.31 5.07 4.34
C VAL A 87 -1.79 4.89 4.03
N ILE A 88 -2.57 4.12 4.81
CA ILE A 88 -4.04 4.10 4.68
C ILE A 88 -4.60 5.51 4.86
N THR A 89 -4.18 6.19 5.95
CA THR A 89 -4.66 7.53 6.27
C THR A 89 -4.23 8.54 5.20
N VAL A 90 -2.95 8.53 4.81
CA VAL A 90 -2.42 9.40 3.74
C VAL A 90 -3.21 9.21 2.45
N SER A 91 -3.56 7.98 2.09
CA SER A 91 -4.32 7.68 0.86
C SER A 91 -5.70 8.33 0.90
N ILE A 92 -6.42 8.19 2.01
CA ILE A 92 -7.77 8.75 2.17
C ILE A 92 -7.72 10.29 2.20
N GLU A 93 -6.81 10.87 2.98
CA GLU A 93 -6.68 12.33 3.07
C GLU A 93 -6.24 12.96 1.74
N SER A 94 -5.37 12.27 0.98
CA SER A 94 -4.98 12.72 -0.36
C SER A 94 -6.17 12.76 -1.31
N LEU A 95 -7.04 11.73 -1.27
CA LEU A 95 -8.25 11.70 -2.09
C LEU A 95 -9.23 12.81 -1.69
N LYS A 96 -9.37 13.12 -0.40
CA LYS A 96 -10.18 14.26 0.05
C LYS A 96 -9.65 15.58 -0.52
N ILE A 97 -8.33 15.81 -0.47
CA ILE A 97 -7.71 17.01 -1.03
C ILE A 97 -7.98 17.08 -2.54
N ILE A 98 -7.74 15.99 -3.28
CA ILE A 98 -7.98 15.93 -4.73
C ILE A 98 -9.45 16.24 -5.06
N LYS A 99 -10.39 15.63 -4.33
CA LYS A 99 -11.83 15.86 -4.51
C LYS A 99 -12.27 17.29 -4.15
N SER A 100 -11.48 18.01 -3.35
CA SER A 100 -11.73 19.40 -2.98
C SER A 100 -11.12 20.44 -3.94
N LEU A 101 -10.35 20.00 -4.94
CA LEU A 101 -9.77 20.92 -5.93
C LEU A 101 -10.87 21.63 -6.73
N PRO A 102 -10.66 22.91 -7.09
CA PRO A 102 -11.60 23.63 -7.95
C PRO A 102 -11.73 22.95 -9.32
N ALA A 103 -12.84 23.23 -10.01
CA ALA A 103 -13.01 22.80 -11.38
C ALA A 103 -11.85 23.32 -12.26
N LEU A 104 -11.42 22.50 -13.22
CA LEU A 104 -10.37 22.91 -14.14
C LEU A 104 -10.90 24.01 -15.07
N GLU A 105 -10.40 25.22 -14.87
CA GLU A 105 -10.63 26.33 -15.80
C GLU A 105 -9.56 26.28 -16.89
N ILE A 106 -9.98 25.99 -18.12
CA ILE A 106 -9.11 26.05 -19.30
C ILE A 106 -9.21 27.46 -19.86
N HIS A 107 -8.07 28.13 -20.03
CA HIS A 107 -8.03 29.46 -20.61
C HIS A 107 -8.57 29.41 -22.05
N THR A 108 -9.28 30.46 -22.48
CA THR A 108 -9.97 30.50 -23.79
C THR A 108 -9.04 30.36 -25.00
N LEU A 109 -7.74 30.58 -24.82
CA LEU A 109 -6.70 30.40 -25.86
C LEU A 109 -6.15 28.97 -25.95
N ASP A 110 -6.45 28.11 -24.98
CA ASP A 110 -6.00 26.70 -24.90
C ASP A 110 -7.13 25.70 -25.24
N GLN A 111 -8.27 26.20 -25.75
CA GLN A 111 -9.34 25.37 -26.36
C GLN A 111 -8.99 24.96 -27.78
#